data_AF-A0A843DW64-F1
#
_entry.id   AF-A0A843DW64-F1
#
_cell.length_a   1.000
_cell.length_b   1.000
_cell.length_c   1.000
_cell.angle_alpha   90.00
_cell.angle_beta   90.00
_cell.angle_gamma   90.00
#
_symmetry.space_group_name_H-M   'P 1'
#
loop_
_entity.id
_entity.type
_entity.pdbx_description
1 polymer ?
#
loop_
_entity_poly.entity_id
_entity_poly.type
_entity_poly.pdbx_seq_one_letter_code
_entity_poly.pdbx_strand_id
1 'polypeptide(L)'
;MLNKACDENYGTVPVFTGGVLTSITTTDGVVSNDSTHSWGLWYVEKGKYDFVKSDSYSIIASDYTVLSWAYTENDAKPMIAVDATATSIYGYAQPHSLVTLSPVGTEIVGAMQGSSMVVGTDRSSNYPDAIALGKKEKIITEVGTYTDPSYEAIMNASPDLVVCDSSAYAHISMAGM
;
A
#
# COMPACT_ATOMS: atom_id res chain seq x y z
N MET A 1 -13.97 -14.89 7.88
CA MET A 1 -13.31 -14.04 6.85
C MET A 1 -11.86 -14.46 6.67
N LEU A 2 -11.03 -14.49 7.72
CA LEU A 2 -9.62 -14.87 7.61
C LEU A 2 -9.40 -16.28 7.03
N ASN A 3 -10.10 -17.30 7.52
CA ASN A 3 -9.95 -18.67 6.97
C ASN A 3 -10.16 -18.72 5.46
N LYS A 4 -11.18 -18.02 4.93
CA LYS A 4 -11.40 -17.94 3.49
C LYS A 4 -10.26 -17.25 2.75
N ALA A 5 -9.72 -16.16 3.32
CA ALA A 5 -8.57 -15.45 2.73
C ALA A 5 -7.29 -16.31 2.74
N CYS A 6 -7.13 -17.16 3.75
CA CYS A 6 -6.01 -18.10 3.87
C CYS A 6 -6.17 -19.33 2.95
N ASP A 7 -7.39 -19.83 2.75
CA ASP A 7 -7.69 -20.96 1.86
C ASP A 7 -7.38 -20.63 0.39
N GLU A 8 -7.50 -19.36 0.00
CA GLU A 8 -7.19 -18.87 -1.36
C GLU A 8 -5.67 -18.64 -1.59
N ASN A 9 -4.84 -18.62 -0.55
CA ASN A 9 -3.40 -18.33 -0.63
C ASN A 9 -2.51 -19.45 -0.06
N TYR A 10 -1.93 -20.24 -0.97
CA TYR A 10 -0.65 -20.96 -0.88
C TYR A 10 -0.18 -21.51 0.49
N GLY A 11 -1.06 -22.16 1.26
CA GLY A 11 -0.64 -22.91 2.46
C GLY A 11 -0.54 -22.08 3.73
N THR A 12 -1.29 -20.98 3.80
CA THR A 12 -1.40 -20.17 5.02
C THR A 12 -2.45 -20.77 5.96
N VAL A 13 -2.12 -21.05 7.22
CA VAL A 13 -3.06 -21.68 8.19
C VAL A 13 -3.17 -20.85 9.46
N PRO A 14 -4.31 -20.16 9.71
CA PRO A 14 -4.53 -19.43 10.95
C PRO A 14 -4.96 -20.36 12.09
N VAL A 15 -4.46 -20.13 13.30
CA VAL A 15 -4.81 -20.89 14.51
C VAL A 15 -5.53 -20.00 15.50
N PHE A 16 -6.72 -20.41 15.93
CA PHE A 16 -7.55 -19.68 16.89
C PHE A 16 -7.67 -20.45 18.21
N THR A 17 -7.51 -19.74 19.33
CA THR A 17 -7.74 -20.28 20.68
C THR A 17 -8.74 -19.38 21.40
N GLY A 18 -9.86 -19.94 21.88
CA GLY A 18 -10.91 -19.14 22.54
C GLY A 18 -11.53 -18.06 21.66
N GLY A 19 -11.48 -18.22 20.33
CA GLY A 19 -11.95 -17.21 19.37
C GLY A 19 -10.93 -16.11 19.04
N VAL A 20 -9.74 -16.11 19.65
CA VAL A 20 -8.65 -15.16 19.40
C VAL A 20 -7.61 -15.79 18.47
N LEU A 21 -7.09 -15.03 17.51
CA LEU A 21 -6.05 -15.48 16.59
C LEU A 21 -4.71 -15.52 17.34
N THR A 22 -4.12 -16.71 17.44
CA THR A 22 -2.88 -16.92 18.20
C THR A 22 -1.66 -17.08 17.32
N SER A 23 -1.82 -17.59 16.10
CA SER A 23 -0.73 -17.71 15.15
C SER A 23 -1.22 -17.85 13.71
N ILE A 24 -0.31 -17.57 12.77
CA ILE A 24 -0.46 -17.91 11.36
C ILE A 24 0.77 -18.72 10.93
N THR A 25 0.53 -19.89 10.36
CA THR A 25 1.56 -20.71 9.72
C THR A 25 1.62 -20.38 8.24
N THR A 26 2.81 -20.13 7.71
CA THR A 26 3.10 -19.93 6.29
C THR A 26 4.08 -21.02 5.81
N THR A 27 4.44 -21.00 4.53
CA THR A 27 5.51 -21.85 3.97
C THR A 27 6.87 -21.55 4.58
N ASP A 28 7.09 -20.33 5.08
CA ASP A 28 8.37 -19.84 5.58
C ASP A 28 8.51 -19.94 7.10
N GLY A 29 7.45 -20.31 7.82
CA GLY A 29 7.48 -20.51 9.27
C GLY A 29 6.15 -20.24 9.97
N VAL A 30 6.19 -20.12 11.29
CA VAL A 30 5.02 -19.82 12.12
C VAL A 30 5.23 -18.48 12.83
N VAL A 31 4.29 -17.56 12.66
CA VAL A 31 4.27 -16.29 13.40
C VAL A 31 3.19 -16.39 14.48
N SER A 32 3.62 -16.44 15.74
CA SER A 32 2.75 -16.64 16.91
C SER A 32 2.82 -15.46 17.86
N ASN A 33 1.70 -15.14 18.53
CA ASN A 33 1.66 -14.13 19.58
C ASN A 33 2.68 -14.44 20.68
N ASP A 34 3.29 -13.38 21.21
CA ASP A 34 4.25 -13.44 22.31
C ASP A 34 3.97 -12.33 23.34
N SER A 35 4.90 -12.08 24.25
CA SER A 35 4.74 -11.08 25.32
C SER A 35 4.69 -9.63 24.83
N THR A 36 5.19 -9.34 23.62
CA THR A 36 5.26 -7.99 23.06
C THR A 36 4.47 -7.84 21.77
N HIS A 37 4.12 -8.92 21.06
CA HIS A 37 3.42 -8.86 19.79
C HIS A 37 2.19 -9.75 19.76
N SER A 38 1.15 -9.29 19.07
CA SER A 38 -0.06 -10.07 18.88
C SER A 38 -0.74 -9.79 17.53
N TRP A 39 -1.38 -10.82 17.00
CA TRP A 39 -2.31 -10.70 15.89
C TRP A 39 -3.61 -10.02 16.33
N GLY A 40 -4.06 -9.05 15.53
CA GLY A 40 -5.31 -8.36 15.73
C GLY A 40 -6.07 -8.13 14.42
N LEU A 41 -7.38 -7.96 14.53
CA LEU A 41 -8.23 -7.48 13.45
C LEU A 41 -8.37 -5.97 13.60
N TRP A 42 -8.07 -5.24 12.54
CA TRP A 42 -8.09 -3.78 12.51
C TRP A 42 -8.98 -3.31 11.37
N TYR A 43 -9.64 -2.17 11.58
CA TYR A 43 -10.50 -1.56 10.57
C TYR A 43 -10.32 -0.05 10.49
N VAL A 44 -10.69 0.52 9.36
CA VAL A 44 -10.83 1.96 9.15
C VAL A 44 -12.30 2.24 8.83
N GLU A 45 -12.96 3.10 9.60
CA GLU A 45 -14.36 3.48 9.35
C GLU A 45 -14.53 4.26 8.04
N LYS A 46 -15.76 4.29 7.52
CA LYS A 46 -16.08 5.08 6.32
C LYS A 46 -15.86 6.57 6.57
N GLY A 47 -15.05 7.20 5.72
CA GLY A 47 -14.69 8.62 5.83
C GLY A 47 -13.68 8.92 6.95
N LYS A 48 -13.03 7.91 7.52
CA LYS A 48 -11.93 8.05 8.48
C LYS A 48 -10.64 7.49 7.88
N TYR A 49 -9.52 7.73 8.58
CA TYR A 49 -8.19 7.31 8.14
C TYR A 49 -7.42 6.49 9.19
N ASP A 50 -7.89 6.48 10.43
CA ASP A 50 -7.21 5.80 11.53
C ASP A 50 -7.62 4.33 11.64
N PHE A 51 -6.63 3.44 11.79
CA PHE A 51 -6.88 2.08 12.20
C PHE A 51 -7.37 2.03 13.66
N VAL A 52 -8.46 1.29 13.84
CA VAL A 52 -9.04 0.93 15.15
C VAL A 52 -8.94 -0.57 15.31
N LYS A 53 -8.41 -1.02 16.45
CA LYS A 53 -8.36 -2.44 16.80
C LYS A 53 -9.77 -2.89 17.14
N SER A 54 -10.19 -4.00 16.56
CA SER A 54 -11.51 -4.56 16.83
C SER A 54 -11.49 -5.39 18.12
N ASP A 55 -12.48 -5.14 18.98
CA ASP A 55 -12.73 -5.97 20.18
C ASP A 55 -13.43 -7.29 19.83
N SER A 56 -13.88 -7.45 18.57
CA SER A 56 -14.59 -8.63 18.09
C SER A 56 -14.16 -9.02 16.69
N TYR A 57 -14.17 -10.32 16.38
CA TYR A 57 -13.91 -10.82 15.03
C TYR A 57 -15.18 -11.02 14.21
N SER A 58 -16.35 -10.76 14.80
CA SER A 58 -17.66 -10.87 14.14
C SER A 58 -18.07 -9.54 13.51
N ILE A 59 -17.23 -8.99 12.62
CA ILE A 59 -17.50 -7.72 11.93
C ILE A 59 -17.89 -7.95 10.46
N ILE A 60 -18.75 -7.08 9.94
CA ILE A 60 -19.25 -7.15 8.56
C ILE A 60 -18.35 -6.28 7.68
N ALA A 61 -17.73 -6.88 6.67
CA ALA A 61 -16.67 -6.20 5.93
C ALA A 61 -17.12 -4.94 5.18
N SER A 62 -18.36 -4.94 4.68
CA SER A 62 -18.95 -3.82 3.92
C SER A 62 -19.16 -2.55 4.74
N ASP A 63 -19.05 -2.61 6.05
CA ASP A 63 -19.31 -1.47 6.93
C ASP A 63 -18.09 -0.54 7.05
N TYR A 64 -16.92 -1.02 6.63
CA TYR A 64 -15.63 -0.34 6.79
C TYR A 64 -14.98 -0.02 5.44
N THR A 65 -14.04 0.94 5.44
CA THR A 65 -13.23 1.30 4.27
C THR A 65 -12.12 0.28 4.03
N VAL A 66 -11.43 -0.11 5.11
CA VAL A 66 -10.32 -1.06 5.09
C VAL A 66 -10.49 -2.02 6.25
N LEU A 67 -10.13 -3.27 6.01
CA LEU A 67 -10.03 -4.33 7.00
C LEU A 67 -8.71 -5.05 6.85
N SER A 68 -7.99 -5.20 7.96
CA SER A 68 -6.66 -5.81 7.95
C SER A 68 -6.46 -6.70 9.17
N TRP A 69 -5.91 -7.89 8.93
CA TRP A 69 -5.30 -8.69 9.98
C TRP A 69 -3.84 -8.33 10.04
N ALA A 70 -3.36 -7.94 11.23
CA ALA A 70 -1.99 -7.47 11.39
C ALA A 70 -1.36 -8.01 12.66
N TYR A 71 -0.07 -8.32 12.57
CA TYR A 71 0.78 -8.66 13.69
C TYR A 71 1.50 -7.40 14.17
N THR A 72 1.19 -6.96 15.38
CA THR A 72 1.63 -5.64 15.88
C THR A 72 2.27 -5.78 17.26
N GLU A 73 3.31 -5.00 17.52
CA GLU A 73 3.89 -4.83 18.85
C GLU A 73 2.95 -4.01 19.76
N ASN A 74 2.72 -4.41 21.02
CA ASN A 74 2.18 -3.57 22.11
C ASN A 74 1.12 -2.51 21.72
N ASP A 75 -0.03 -2.96 21.18
CA ASP A 75 -1.14 -2.12 20.69
C ASP A 75 -0.76 -1.05 19.64
N ALA A 76 0.42 -1.16 19.03
CA ALA A 76 0.80 -0.36 17.88
C ALA A 76 -0.21 -0.58 16.75
N LYS A 77 -0.58 0.52 16.10
CA LYS A 77 -1.45 0.45 14.93
C LYS A 77 -0.69 -0.23 13.79
N PRO A 78 -1.37 -1.05 12.96
CA PRO A 78 -0.78 -1.60 11.76
C PRO A 78 -0.22 -0.49 10.90
N MET A 79 0.96 -0.72 10.35
CA MET A 79 1.56 0.19 9.39
C MET A 79 0.73 0.13 8.12
N ILE A 80 0.39 1.30 7.59
CA ILE A 80 -0.58 1.44 6.51
C ILE A 80 -0.01 0.89 5.19
N ALA A 81 1.33 0.80 5.07
CA ALA A 81 2.02 0.12 3.98
C ALA A 81 3.44 -0.33 4.36
N VAL A 82 3.88 -1.43 3.74
CA VAL A 82 5.28 -1.88 3.66
C VAL A 82 5.61 -2.03 2.18
N ASP A 83 6.78 -1.54 1.74
CA ASP A 83 7.18 -1.64 0.35
C ASP A 83 7.76 -3.03 -0.01
N ALA A 84 8.13 -3.23 -1.28
CA ALA A 84 8.68 -4.48 -1.77
C ALA A 84 10.05 -4.87 -1.14
N THR A 85 10.69 -3.95 -0.40
CA THR A 85 11.97 -4.14 0.28
C THR A 85 11.81 -4.39 1.78
N ALA A 86 10.57 -4.56 2.25
CA ALA A 86 10.20 -4.63 3.66
C ALA A 86 10.42 -3.31 4.44
N THR A 87 10.58 -2.19 3.73
CA THR A 87 10.67 -0.87 4.37
C THR A 87 9.28 -0.40 4.75
N SER A 88 9.14 0.00 6.02
CA SER A 88 7.88 0.47 6.57
C SER A 88 7.63 1.93 6.20
N ILE A 89 6.45 2.22 5.67
CA ILE A 89 6.04 3.58 5.32
C ILE A 89 5.18 4.14 6.47
N TYR A 90 5.73 5.11 7.18
CA TYR A 90 5.07 5.73 8.35
C TYR A 90 4.27 6.98 7.98
N GLY A 91 3.19 7.25 8.72
CA GLY A 91 2.42 8.50 8.59
C GLY A 91 1.53 8.60 7.35
N TYR A 92 1.36 7.51 6.61
CA TYR A 92 0.66 7.48 5.32
C TYR A 92 -0.81 7.08 5.47
N ALA A 93 -1.72 8.03 5.64
CA ALA A 93 -3.16 7.73 5.72
C ALA A 93 -3.77 7.42 4.34
N GLN A 94 -3.58 8.33 3.39
CA GLN A 94 -3.88 8.20 1.96
C GLN A 94 -3.00 9.21 1.21
N PRO A 95 -2.50 8.88 0.01
CA PRO A 95 -1.78 9.84 -0.82
C PRO A 95 -2.77 10.90 -1.32
N HIS A 96 -2.40 12.17 -1.32
CA HIS A 96 -3.16 13.22 -1.98
C HIS A 96 -2.52 13.62 -3.32
N SER A 97 -1.20 13.46 -3.45
CA SER A 97 -0.45 13.79 -4.65
C SER A 97 0.62 12.74 -4.94
N LEU A 98 0.47 12.01 -6.05
CA LEU A 98 1.34 10.89 -6.38
C LEU A 98 2.14 11.12 -7.66
N VAL A 99 3.36 10.61 -7.66
CA VAL A 99 4.20 10.45 -8.84
C VAL A 99 4.36 8.96 -9.13
N THR A 100 4.21 8.55 -10.39
CA THR A 100 4.50 7.18 -10.83
C THR A 100 5.69 7.17 -11.79
N LEU A 101 6.68 6.32 -11.52
CA LEU A 101 7.88 6.25 -12.35
C LEU A 101 7.83 5.16 -13.43
N SER A 102 6.74 4.41 -13.52
CA SER A 102 6.57 3.37 -14.53
C SER A 102 5.17 3.32 -15.15
N PRO A 103 5.06 2.89 -16.43
CA PRO A 103 3.77 2.66 -17.07
C PRO A 103 2.87 1.72 -16.26
N VAL A 104 3.42 0.61 -15.76
CA VAL A 104 2.68 -0.37 -14.95
C VAL A 104 2.17 0.27 -13.65
N GLY A 105 3.02 1.06 -12.96
CA GLY A 105 2.60 1.78 -11.76
C GLY A 105 1.46 2.76 -12.04
N THR A 106 1.55 3.51 -13.15
CA THR A 106 0.50 4.43 -13.60
C THR A 106 -0.81 3.70 -13.91
N GLU A 107 -0.74 2.56 -14.60
CA GLU A 107 -1.91 1.74 -14.94
C GLU A 107 -2.60 1.17 -13.70
N ILE A 108 -1.84 0.67 -12.72
CA ILE A 108 -2.38 0.16 -11.45
C ILE A 108 -3.12 1.27 -10.70
N VAL A 109 -2.50 2.45 -10.57
CA VAL A 109 -3.14 3.62 -9.94
C VAL A 109 -4.41 4.00 -10.69
N GLY A 110 -4.38 3.99 -12.02
CA GLY A 110 -5.55 4.27 -12.85
C GLY A 110 -6.69 3.26 -12.66
N ALA A 111 -6.38 1.96 -12.61
CA ALA A 111 -7.35 0.90 -12.39
C ALA A 111 -8.02 0.99 -11.01
N MET A 112 -7.29 1.53 -10.02
CA MET A 112 -7.81 1.83 -8.69
C MET A 112 -8.61 3.14 -8.62
N GLN A 113 -8.91 3.79 -9.75
CA GLN A 113 -9.55 5.10 -9.85
C GLN A 113 -8.75 6.22 -9.17
N GLY A 114 -7.43 6.07 -9.04
CA GLY A 114 -6.54 7.03 -8.40
C GLY A 114 -5.97 8.10 -9.34
N SER A 115 -6.38 8.14 -10.61
CA SER A 115 -5.80 9.06 -11.60
C SER A 115 -5.88 10.54 -11.22
N SER A 116 -6.89 10.95 -10.45
CA SER A 116 -7.05 12.34 -9.99
C SER A 116 -6.00 12.79 -8.98
N MET A 117 -5.26 11.86 -8.38
CA MET A 117 -4.18 12.16 -7.43
C MET A 117 -2.82 12.26 -8.13
N VAL A 118 -2.71 11.87 -9.41
CA VAL A 118 -1.44 11.87 -10.15
C VAL A 118 -1.02 13.30 -10.46
N VAL A 119 0.15 13.70 -9.97
CA VAL A 119 0.77 15.01 -10.23
C VAL A 119 2.01 14.91 -11.12
N GLY A 120 2.55 13.71 -11.31
CA GLY A 120 3.62 13.48 -12.27
C GLY A 120 3.76 12.03 -12.69
N THR A 121 4.28 11.80 -13.89
CA THR A 121 4.58 10.45 -14.40
C THR A 121 5.86 10.44 -15.23
N ASP A 122 6.42 9.25 -15.48
CA ASP A 122 7.41 9.10 -16.53
C ASP A 122 6.85 9.51 -17.92
N ARG A 123 7.75 9.75 -18.87
CA ARG A 123 7.44 10.20 -20.24
C ARG A 123 6.50 9.26 -20.98
N SER A 124 6.66 7.95 -20.82
CA SER A 124 5.95 6.95 -21.61
C SER A 124 4.58 6.62 -21.03
N SER A 125 4.34 6.89 -19.75
CA SER A 125 3.03 6.77 -19.11
C SER A 125 1.99 7.70 -19.73
N ASN A 126 0.95 7.12 -20.33
CA ASN A 126 -0.12 7.83 -21.02
C ASN A 126 -1.52 7.16 -20.88
N TYR A 127 -1.66 6.15 -20.03
CA TYR A 127 -2.93 5.48 -19.75
C TYR A 127 -3.23 5.51 -18.24
N PRO A 128 -4.50 5.64 -17.81
CA PRO A 128 -5.71 5.86 -18.62
C PRO A 128 -5.74 7.25 -19.29
N ASP A 129 -6.73 7.50 -20.17
CA ASP A 129 -6.84 8.75 -20.96
C ASP A 129 -6.69 10.04 -20.13
N ALA A 130 -7.12 10.01 -18.86
CA ALA A 130 -6.93 11.10 -17.91
C ALA A 130 -5.46 11.50 -17.71
N ILE A 131 -4.53 10.53 -17.77
CA ILE A 131 -3.08 10.77 -17.68
C ILE A 131 -2.56 11.48 -18.92
N ALA A 132 -2.90 10.98 -20.11
CA ALA A 132 -2.51 11.61 -21.38
C ALA A 132 -3.06 13.03 -21.48
N LEU A 133 -4.32 13.24 -21.08
CA LEU A 133 -4.94 14.55 -21.05
C LEU A 133 -4.25 15.48 -20.04
N GLY A 134 -4.02 15.03 -18.82
CA GLY A 134 -3.34 15.80 -17.77
C GLY A 134 -1.92 16.22 -18.17
N LYS A 135 -1.17 15.35 -18.85
CA LYS A 135 0.16 15.71 -19.41
C LYS A 135 0.07 16.74 -20.52
N LYS A 136 -0.89 16.59 -21.44
CA LYS A 136 -1.15 17.55 -22.52
C LYS A 136 -1.54 18.93 -21.98
N GLU A 137 -2.32 18.97 -20.91
CA GLU A 137 -2.77 20.19 -20.23
C GLU A 137 -1.73 20.75 -19.25
N LYS A 138 -0.58 20.07 -19.08
CA LYS A 138 0.49 20.41 -18.13
C LYS A 138 0.03 20.46 -16.66
N ILE A 139 -1.03 19.71 -16.35
CA ILE A 139 -1.49 19.45 -14.98
C ILE A 139 -0.64 18.34 -14.35
N ILE A 140 -0.25 17.34 -15.15
CA ILE A 140 0.65 16.26 -14.76
C ILE A 140 2.04 16.56 -15.31
N THR A 141 3.03 16.61 -14.43
CA THR A 141 4.42 16.87 -14.78
C THR A 141 5.08 15.62 -15.37
N GLU A 142 5.76 15.76 -16.51
CA GLU A 142 6.67 14.71 -16.97
C GLU A 142 7.94 14.74 -16.11
N VAL A 143 8.21 13.66 -15.38
CA VAL A 143 9.31 13.57 -14.40
C VAL A 143 10.51 12.75 -14.90
N GLY A 144 10.75 12.76 -16.21
CA GLY A 144 11.85 12.01 -16.84
C GLY A 144 11.39 10.72 -17.51
N THR A 145 12.27 9.74 -17.59
CA THR A 145 11.99 8.44 -18.23
C THR A 145 12.02 7.31 -17.21
N TYR A 146 11.49 6.14 -17.59
CA TYR A 146 11.49 4.93 -16.77
C TYR A 146 12.88 4.56 -16.20
N THR A 147 13.96 4.77 -16.95
CA THR A 147 15.32 4.43 -16.49
C THR A 147 16.12 5.63 -15.99
N ASP A 148 15.60 6.84 -16.20
CA ASP A 148 16.27 8.11 -15.90
C ASP A 148 15.23 9.13 -15.37
N PRO A 149 14.74 8.92 -14.13
CA PRO A 149 13.82 9.85 -13.48
C PRO A 149 14.56 11.13 -13.05
N SER A 150 13.89 12.27 -13.17
CA SER A 150 14.43 13.56 -12.74
C SER A 150 14.03 13.87 -11.30
N TYR A 151 14.97 13.73 -10.37
CA TYR A 151 14.78 14.06 -8.95
C TYR A 151 14.23 15.48 -8.73
N GLU A 152 14.75 16.47 -9.47
CA GLU A 152 14.29 17.86 -9.38
C GLU A 152 12.85 18.01 -9.88
N ALA A 153 12.49 17.36 -10.99
CA ALA A 153 11.12 17.42 -11.51
C ALA A 153 10.13 16.73 -10.55
N ILE A 154 10.53 15.61 -9.94
CA ILE A 154 9.73 14.93 -8.91
C ILE A 154 9.52 15.85 -7.71
N MET A 155 10.58 16.46 -7.18
CA MET A 155 10.47 17.39 -6.05
C MET A 155 9.59 18.60 -6.38
N ASN A 156 9.74 19.15 -7.59
CA ASN A 156 8.94 20.29 -8.04
C ASN A 156 7.45 19.94 -8.21
N ALA A 157 7.12 18.71 -8.58
CA ALA A 157 5.74 18.22 -8.62
C ALA A 157 5.10 18.10 -7.22
N SER A 158 5.89 18.21 -6.15
CA SER A 158 5.44 18.17 -4.75
C SER A 158 4.53 16.97 -4.40
N PRO A 159 4.93 15.72 -4.74
CA PRO A 159 4.18 14.54 -4.33
C PRO A 159 4.33 14.24 -2.84
N ASP A 160 3.32 13.59 -2.27
CA ASP A 160 3.39 12.92 -0.97
C ASP A 160 3.61 11.40 -1.08
N LEU A 161 3.54 10.85 -2.30
CA LEU A 161 3.93 9.47 -2.61
C LEU A 161 4.66 9.37 -3.95
N VAL A 162 5.73 8.60 -4.00
CA VAL A 162 6.37 8.17 -5.25
C VAL A 162 6.24 6.66 -5.39
N VAL A 163 5.63 6.21 -6.49
CA VAL A 163 5.45 4.79 -6.81
C VAL A 163 6.56 4.36 -7.76
N CYS A 164 7.34 3.39 -7.27
CA CYS A 164 8.49 2.80 -7.94
C CYS A 164 8.24 1.32 -8.27
N ASP A 165 9.07 0.76 -9.15
CA ASP A 165 9.20 -0.71 -9.29
C ASP A 165 10.67 -1.15 -9.19
N SER A 166 10.90 -2.41 -8.86
CA SER A 166 12.24 -2.96 -8.63
C SER A 166 13.00 -3.33 -9.91
N SER A 167 12.41 -3.15 -11.09
CA SER A 167 13.05 -3.50 -12.36
C SER A 167 14.03 -2.45 -12.87
N ALA A 168 13.97 -1.21 -12.35
CA ALA A 168 14.90 -0.14 -12.71
C ALA A 168 15.80 0.25 -11.52
N TYR A 169 17.11 0.29 -11.73
CA TYR A 169 18.08 0.68 -10.70
C TYR A 169 17.83 2.09 -10.14
N ALA A 170 17.44 3.03 -11.01
CA ALA A 170 17.12 4.39 -10.58
C ALA A 170 15.91 4.43 -9.62
N HIS A 171 14.94 3.53 -9.77
CA HIS A 171 13.77 3.44 -8.89
C HIS A 171 14.14 2.87 -7.51
N ILE A 172 15.05 1.89 -7.49
CA ILE A 172 15.64 1.33 -6.27
C ILE A 172 16.35 2.45 -5.48
N SER A 173 17.19 3.24 -6.15
CA SER A 173 17.88 4.37 -5.51
C SER A 173 16.91 5.45 -5.02
N MET A 174 15.87 5.77 -5.79
CA MET A 174 14.79 6.70 -5.36
C MET A 174 14.09 6.24 -4.07
N ALA A 175 13.94 4.94 -3.87
CA ALA A 175 13.31 4.36 -2.68
C ALA A 175 14.21 4.36 -1.43
N GLY A 176 15.48 4.78 -1.54
CA GLY A 176 16.39 4.93 -0.41
C GLY A 176 17.28 3.72 -0.09
N MET A 177 17.62 2.91 -1.10
CA MET A 177 18.63 1.84 -1.03
C MET A 177 20.03 2.29 -1.47
#